data_AF-A0A812TPX5-F1
#
_entry.id   AF-A0A812TPX5-F1
#
_cell.length_a   1.000
_cell.length_b   1.000
_cell.length_c   1.000
_cell.angle_alpha   90.00
_cell.angle_beta   90.00
_cell.angle_gamma   90.00
#
_symmetry.space_group_name_H-M   'P 1'
#
loop_
_entity.id
_entity.type
_entity.pdbx_description
1 polymer ?
#
loop_
_entity_poly.entity_id
_entity_poly.type
_entity_poly.pdbx_seq_one_letter_code
_entity_poly.pdbx_strand_id
1 'polypeptide(L)'
;MVASQYDSFQLEKNLGHNPPFDVGEQRYAEGFAARTRKLTWSLRSAWPSSGWQNAVFSWACYEHATSLSRAGFDEHACGQNATTLDSATLQFLGLSPATGSPRTLEWVDNCTGFACGPGCWKTLDSRRHLIYV
;
A
#
# COMPACT_ATOMS: atom_id res chain seq x y z
N MET A 1 -2.96 0.12 10.95
CA MET A 1 -3.72 -0.35 9.77
C MET A 1 -2.75 -0.61 8.65
N VAL A 2 -2.90 -1.75 7.97
CA VAL A 2 -2.14 -2.12 6.77
C VAL A 2 -3.17 -2.31 5.67
N ALA A 3 -3.11 -1.53 4.59
CA ALA A 3 -4.11 -1.57 3.53
C ALA A 3 -3.50 -1.17 2.18
N SER A 4 -3.56 -2.07 1.20
CA SER A 4 -3.22 -1.70 -0.19
C SER A 4 -4.19 -0.64 -0.71
N GLN A 5 -3.69 0.39 -1.41
CA GLN A 5 -4.56 1.34 -2.09
C GLN A 5 -5.31 0.71 -3.26
N TYR A 6 -4.74 -0.33 -3.89
CA TYR A 6 -5.36 -1.12 -4.95
C TYR A 6 -5.58 -2.56 -4.47
N ASP A 7 -6.27 -2.75 -3.33
CA ASP A 7 -6.56 -4.08 -2.80
C ASP A 7 -7.20 -4.98 -3.88
N SER A 8 -6.49 -6.02 -4.30
CA SER A 8 -6.88 -6.82 -5.46
C SER A 8 -8.21 -7.52 -5.22
N PHE A 9 -8.40 -8.10 -4.03
CA PHE A 9 -9.65 -8.74 -3.66
C PHE A 9 -10.83 -7.78 -3.77
N GLN A 10 -10.71 -6.56 -3.21
CA GLN A 10 -11.79 -5.58 -3.27
C GLN A 10 -12.09 -5.10 -4.70
N LEU A 11 -11.07 -4.89 -5.53
CA LEU A 11 -11.24 -4.48 -6.92
C LEU A 11 -11.87 -5.60 -7.75
N GLU A 12 -11.42 -6.85 -7.61
CA GLU A 12 -11.95 -8.02 -8.31
C GLU A 12 -13.42 -8.25 -7.98
N LYS A 13 -13.82 -8.06 -6.72
CA LYS A 13 -15.23 -8.17 -6.33
C LYS A 13 -16.09 -7.05 -6.91
N ASN A 14 -15.54 -5.85 -7.06
CA ASN A 14 -16.29 -4.71 -7.58
C ASN A 14 -16.39 -4.70 -9.11
N LEU A 15 -15.34 -5.15 -9.81
CA LEU A 15 -15.24 -5.16 -11.27
C LEU A 15 -15.69 -6.52 -11.86
N GLY A 16 -15.65 -7.59 -11.08
CA GLY A 16 -16.09 -8.94 -11.48
C GLY A 16 -15.01 -9.77 -12.19
N HIS A 17 -13.79 -9.25 -12.34
CA HIS A 17 -12.66 -9.96 -12.92
C HIS A 17 -11.32 -9.36 -12.48
N ASN A 18 -10.25 -10.08 -12.80
CA ASN A 18 -8.87 -9.65 -12.59
C ASN A 18 -8.40 -8.84 -13.82
N PRO A 19 -7.32 -8.06 -13.73
CA PRO A 19 -6.83 -7.32 -14.88
C PRO A 19 -6.41 -8.27 -16.05
N PRO A 20 -6.30 -7.76 -17.28
CA PRO A 20 -6.18 -6.35 -17.64
C PRO A 20 -7.50 -5.57 -17.49
N PHE A 21 -7.37 -4.33 -17.01
CA PHE A 21 -8.47 -3.39 -16.89
C PHE A 21 -8.51 -2.46 -18.10
N ASP A 22 -9.72 -2.15 -18.59
CA ASP A 22 -9.92 -1.10 -19.57
C ASP A 22 -9.71 0.31 -18.97
N VAL A 23 -9.81 1.35 -19.80
CA VAL A 23 -9.58 2.74 -19.36
C VAL A 23 -10.59 3.18 -18.28
N GLY A 24 -11.84 2.74 -18.36
CA GLY A 24 -12.88 3.06 -17.38
C GLY A 24 -12.63 2.35 -16.04
N GLU A 25 -12.24 1.09 -16.09
CA GLU A 25 -11.93 0.26 -14.94
C GLU A 25 -10.64 0.73 -14.23
N GLN A 26 -9.62 1.14 -14.99
CA GLN A 26 -8.42 1.77 -14.43
C GLN A 26 -8.76 3.07 -13.69
N ARG A 27 -9.61 3.92 -14.28
CA ARG A 27 -10.09 5.14 -13.61
C ARG A 27 -10.88 4.82 -12.34
N TYR A 28 -11.70 3.77 -12.36
CA TYR A 28 -12.40 3.31 -11.15
C TYR A 28 -11.40 2.88 -10.07
N ALA A 29 -10.40 2.07 -10.43
CA ALA A 29 -9.37 1.59 -9.53
C ALA A 29 -8.54 2.75 -8.95
N GLU A 30 -8.16 3.73 -9.76
CA GLU A 30 -7.47 4.96 -9.32
C GLU A 30 -8.34 5.77 -8.35
N GLY A 31 -9.65 5.88 -8.63
CA GLY A 31 -10.60 6.52 -7.71
C GLY A 31 -10.79 5.76 -6.39
N PHE A 32 -10.76 4.43 -6.42
CA PHE A 32 -10.73 3.58 -5.24
C PHE A 32 -9.45 3.83 -4.42
N ALA A 33 -8.28 3.80 -5.05
CA ALA A 33 -7.00 4.10 -4.41
C ALA A 33 -6.94 5.50 -3.79
N ALA A 34 -7.46 6.51 -4.47
CA ALA A 34 -7.56 7.87 -3.93
C ALA A 34 -8.41 7.92 -2.66
N ARG A 35 -9.54 7.20 -2.61
CA ARG A 35 -10.40 7.10 -1.41
C ARG A 35 -9.71 6.34 -0.28
N THR A 36 -9.06 5.21 -0.56
CA THR A 36 -8.32 4.42 0.43
C THR A 36 -7.19 5.22 1.06
N ARG A 37 -6.42 5.94 0.24
CA ARG A 37 -5.36 6.85 0.69
C ARG A 37 -5.90 7.98 1.57
N LYS A 38 -6.98 8.64 1.13
CA LYS A 38 -7.65 9.70 1.93
C LYS A 38 -8.14 9.16 3.27
N LEU A 39 -8.74 7.97 3.30
CA LEU A 39 -9.18 7.32 4.53
C LEU A 39 -7.98 7.02 5.44
N THR A 40 -6.90 6.49 4.89
CA THR A 40 -5.66 6.17 5.63
C THR A 40 -5.08 7.40 6.33
N TRP A 41 -4.93 8.51 5.60
CA TRP A 41 -4.49 9.79 6.18
C TRP A 41 -5.44 10.31 7.24
N SER A 42 -6.75 10.18 7.03
CA SER A 42 -7.75 10.61 8.02
C SER A 42 -7.64 9.82 9.32
N LEU A 43 -7.37 8.51 9.26
CA LEU A 43 -7.18 7.66 10.43
C LEU A 43 -5.92 8.06 11.20
N ARG A 44 -4.82 8.42 10.51
CA ARG A 44 -3.61 8.90 11.16
C ARG A 44 -3.83 10.27 11.83
N SER A 45 -4.51 11.18 11.12
CA SER A 45 -4.71 12.57 11.55
C SER A 45 -5.71 12.70 12.69
N ALA A 46 -6.73 11.84 12.75
CA ALA A 46 -7.74 11.85 13.80
C ALA A 46 -7.23 11.26 15.14
N TRP A 47 -6.01 10.73 15.17
CA TRP A 47 -5.50 10.04 16.35
C TRP A 47 -5.03 11.01 17.44
N PRO A 48 -5.41 10.82 18.72
CA PRO A 48 -4.98 11.68 19.81
C PRO A 48 -3.46 11.75 19.96
N SER A 49 -2.94 12.94 20.28
CA SER A 49 -1.50 13.14 20.54
C SER A 49 -1.03 12.58 21.89
N SER A 50 -1.95 12.35 22.83
CA SER A 50 -1.70 11.78 24.15
C SER A 50 -2.18 10.33 24.21
N GLY A 51 -1.25 9.36 24.26
CA GLY A 51 -1.56 7.94 24.42
C GLY A 51 -0.73 7.01 23.53
N TRP A 52 -1.23 5.79 23.35
CA TRP A 52 -0.69 4.79 22.42
C TRP A 52 -0.85 5.33 21.01
N GLN A 53 0.21 5.37 20.19
CA GLN A 53 0.11 5.89 18.83
C GLN A 53 -0.53 4.87 17.90
N ASN A 54 -1.29 5.30 16.89
CA ASN A 54 -1.62 4.44 15.76
C ASN A 54 -0.54 4.52 14.68
N ALA A 55 -0.57 3.51 13.81
CA ALA A 55 0.29 3.44 12.64
C ALA A 55 -0.56 3.12 11.41
N VAL A 56 -0.19 3.70 10.27
CA VAL A 56 -0.81 3.40 8.98
C VAL A 56 0.25 3.08 7.93
N PHE A 57 0.00 2.00 7.18
CA PHE A 57 0.84 1.54 6.07
C PHE A 57 -0.05 1.28 4.86
N SER A 58 0.15 2.03 3.77
CA SER A 58 -0.69 1.94 2.58
C SER A 58 0.10 2.23 1.30
N TRP A 59 0.54 1.15 0.67
CA TRP A 59 1.30 1.14 -0.57
C TRP A 59 0.36 1.10 -1.77
N ALA A 60 0.80 1.65 -2.89
CA ALA A 60 -0.01 1.82 -4.09
C ALA A 60 0.20 0.68 -5.10
N CYS A 61 0.02 -0.59 -4.69
CA CYS A 61 0.20 -1.77 -5.54
C CYS A 61 -1.07 -2.62 -5.65
N TYR A 62 -1.30 -3.24 -6.81
CA TYR A 62 -2.38 -4.22 -6.96
C TYR A 62 -2.00 -5.51 -6.24
N GLU A 63 -2.49 -5.69 -5.03
CA GLU A 63 -2.08 -6.77 -4.14
C GLU A 63 -3.14 -6.96 -3.04
N HIS A 64 -3.17 -8.13 -2.41
CA HIS A 64 -4.01 -8.41 -1.25
C HIS A 64 -3.22 -9.16 -0.17
N ALA A 65 -3.53 -8.87 1.10
CA ALA A 65 -2.98 -9.56 2.26
C ALA A 65 -1.43 -9.68 2.29
N THR A 66 -0.72 -8.58 1.98
CA THR A 66 0.74 -8.55 1.80
C THR A 66 1.53 -9.21 2.94
N SER A 67 1.04 -9.10 4.18
CA SER A 67 1.70 -9.65 5.38
C SER A 67 1.74 -11.18 5.43
N LEU A 68 1.02 -11.88 4.55
CA LEU A 68 0.98 -13.34 4.51
C LEU A 68 2.15 -13.95 3.72
N SER A 69 2.87 -13.15 2.94
CA SER A 69 4.02 -13.62 2.18
C SER A 69 5.30 -12.96 2.68
N ARG A 70 6.41 -13.69 2.57
CA ARG A 70 7.73 -13.12 2.89
C ARG A 70 8.04 -11.90 2.02
N ALA A 71 7.81 -12.00 0.71
CA ALA A 71 8.06 -10.89 -0.20
C ALA A 71 7.22 -9.66 0.17
N GLY A 72 5.93 -9.84 0.47
CA GLY A 72 5.06 -8.74 0.88
C GLY A 72 5.45 -8.12 2.23
N PHE A 73 5.90 -8.93 3.19
CA PHE A 73 6.29 -8.42 4.50
C PHE A 73 7.70 -7.78 4.51
N ASP A 74 8.68 -8.45 3.89
CA ASP A 74 10.10 -8.11 3.98
C ASP A 74 10.59 -7.24 2.81
N GLU A 75 9.96 -7.30 1.64
CA GLU A 75 10.51 -6.74 0.39
C GLU A 75 9.64 -5.61 -0.19
N HIS A 76 8.31 -5.68 -0.06
CA HIS A 76 7.43 -4.66 -0.64
C HIS A 76 7.56 -3.35 0.14
N ALA A 77 7.94 -2.32 -0.60
CA ALA A 77 8.29 -1.03 -0.05
C ALA A 77 7.18 0.02 -0.28
N CYS A 78 6.99 0.89 0.70
CA CYS A 78 6.05 1.99 0.68
C CYS A 78 6.74 3.33 0.95
N GLY A 79 6.23 4.38 0.32
CA GLY A 79 6.66 5.76 0.53
C GLY A 79 8.02 6.07 -0.08
N GLN A 80 8.45 7.33 0.07
CA GLN A 80 9.70 7.82 -0.51
C GLN A 80 10.95 7.13 0.08
N ASN A 81 10.87 6.68 1.33
CA ASN A 81 11.97 6.00 2.01
C ASN A 81 12.01 4.49 1.76
N ALA A 82 11.20 3.98 0.83
CA ALA A 82 11.08 2.56 0.52
C ALA A 82 10.93 1.68 1.78
N THR A 83 10.06 2.08 2.71
CA THR A 83 9.88 1.37 3.98
C THR A 83 9.07 0.09 3.78
N THR A 84 9.61 -1.03 4.22
CA THR A 84 8.93 -2.35 4.17
C THR A 84 7.95 -2.49 5.32
N LEU A 85 7.04 -3.46 5.25
CA LEU A 85 6.09 -3.71 6.34
C LEU A 85 6.80 -4.21 7.61
N ASP A 86 7.86 -5.01 7.48
CA ASP A 86 8.75 -5.38 8.59
C ASP A 86 9.33 -4.13 9.27
N SER A 87 9.98 -3.25 8.48
CA SER A 87 10.58 -2.02 8.98
C SER A 87 9.56 -1.12 9.66
N ALA A 88 8.37 -0.97 9.08
CA ALA A 88 7.26 -0.21 9.67
C ALA A 88 6.79 -0.82 11.00
N THR A 89 6.74 -2.15 11.10
CA THR A 89 6.38 -2.88 12.32
C THR A 89 7.41 -2.65 13.42
N LEU A 90 8.71 -2.76 13.11
CA LEU A 90 9.77 -2.48 14.06
C LEU A 90 9.77 -1.03 14.54
N GLN A 91 9.50 -0.06 13.65
CA GLN A 91 9.36 1.35 14.01
C GLN A 91 8.14 1.60 14.91
N PHE A 92 7.01 0.96 14.60
CA PHE A 92 5.80 1.03 15.41
C PHE A 92 6.00 0.50 16.83
N LEU A 93 6.72 -0.63 16.97
CA LEU A 93 7.05 -1.22 18.26
C LEU A 93 8.15 -0.47 19.04
N GLY A 94 8.76 0.55 18.45
CA GLY A 94 9.87 1.28 19.04
C GLY A 94 11.18 0.47 19.09
N LEU A 95 11.28 -0.58 18.28
CA LEU A 95 12.46 -1.45 18.16
C LEU A 95 13.45 -0.94 17.10
N SER A 96 13.01 -0.02 16.23
CA SER A 96 13.85 0.64 15.23
C SER A 96 13.58 2.15 15.21
N PRO A 97 14.58 3.00 14.93
CA PRO A 97 14.36 4.44 14.77
C PRO A 97 13.37 4.70 13.63
N ALA A 98 12.41 5.60 13.86
CA ALA A 98 11.59 6.10 12.76
C ALA A 98 12.46 6.94 11.82
N THR A 99 12.39 6.67 10.52
CA THR A 99 13.07 7.51 9.52
C THR A 99 12.22 8.74 9.24
N GLY A 100 12.71 9.93 9.63
CA GLY A 100 12.00 11.20 9.51
C GLY A 100 11.57 11.79 10.87
N SER A 101 11.65 13.11 10.98
CA SER A 101 11.20 13.88 12.14
C SER A 101 9.91 14.63 11.79
N PRO A 102 8.83 14.56 12.59
CA PRO A 102 8.59 13.70 13.76
C PRO A 102 8.26 12.24 13.35
N ARG A 103 8.11 11.31 14.32
CA ARG A 103 7.68 9.91 14.12
C ARG A 103 6.35 9.84 13.35
N THR A 104 6.40 9.97 12.04
CA THR A 104 5.26 9.72 11.18
C THR A 104 5.17 8.21 11.04
N LEU A 105 4.43 7.58 11.97
CA LEU A 105 3.92 6.21 11.82
C LEU A 105 2.89 6.16 10.68
N GLU A 106 3.29 6.69 9.53
CA GLU A 106 2.52 6.95 8.34
C GLU A 106 3.43 6.66 7.16
N TRP A 107 3.17 5.53 6.52
CA TRP A 107 3.83 5.12 5.29
C TRP A 107 2.74 4.99 4.25
N VAL A 108 2.52 6.03 3.45
CA VAL A 108 1.45 6.08 2.45
C VAL A 108 2.02 6.56 1.14
N ASP A 109 1.87 5.75 0.08
CA ASP A 109 2.29 6.14 -1.26
C ASP A 109 1.43 7.30 -1.78
N ASN A 110 2.07 8.33 -2.33
CA ASN A 110 1.38 9.47 -2.94
C ASN A 110 1.66 9.60 -4.45
N CYS A 111 1.62 8.48 -5.16
CA CYS A 111 1.83 8.44 -6.61
C CYS A 111 0.48 8.51 -7.38
N THR A 112 0.58 8.68 -8.70
CA THR A 112 -0.52 8.75 -9.65
C THR A 112 -0.43 7.64 -10.68
N GLY A 113 -1.57 7.08 -11.08
CA GLY A 113 -1.66 5.95 -12.00
C GLY A 113 -1.94 4.63 -11.27
N PHE A 114 -2.49 3.66 -12.01
CA PHE A 114 -2.74 2.31 -11.51
C PHE A 114 -1.47 1.62 -11.02
N ALA A 115 -1.52 1.05 -9.80
CA ALA A 115 -0.42 0.29 -9.18
C ALA A 115 0.97 0.98 -9.26
N CYS A 116 1.03 2.29 -9.00
CA CYS A 116 2.21 3.13 -9.20
C CYS A 116 3.27 3.08 -8.09
N GLY A 117 3.03 2.35 -7.01
CA GLY A 117 3.91 2.31 -5.83
C GLY A 117 5.34 1.84 -6.19
N PRO A 118 6.37 2.38 -5.52
CA PRO A 118 7.76 2.01 -5.80
C PRO A 118 8.08 0.56 -5.45
N GLY A 119 7.35 -0.03 -4.49
CA GLY A 119 7.46 -1.44 -4.09
C GLY A 119 6.57 -2.39 -4.88
N CYS A 120 5.86 -1.92 -5.91
CA CYS A 120 5.05 -2.81 -6.73
C CYS A 120 5.93 -3.70 -7.58
N TRP A 121 5.45 -4.91 -7.85
CA TRP A 121 6.13 -5.80 -8.78
C TRP A 121 6.17 -5.13 -10.15
N LYS A 122 7.35 -4.68 -10.56
CA LYS A 122 7.58 -4.34 -11.96
C LYS A 122 7.75 -5.66 -12.69
N THR A 123 6.69 -6.13 -13.35
CA THR A 123 6.79 -7.18 -14.35
C THR A 123 7.63 -6.68 -15.53
N LEU A 124 8.95 -6.77 -15.42
CA LEU A 124 9.83 -6.82 -16.58
C LEU A 124 9.97 -8.29 -17.00
N ASP A 125 9.04 -8.78 -17.83
CA ASP A 125 9.36 -9.55 -19.05
C ASP A 125 8.07 -9.98 -19.79
N SER A 126 7.92 -9.47 -21.01
CA SER A 126 6.92 -9.79 -22.04
C SER A 126 6.84 -11.25 -22.52
N ARG A 127 7.45 -12.24 -21.83
CA ARG A 127 7.49 -13.64 -22.27
C ARG A 127 6.94 -14.68 -21.29
N ARG A 128 6.39 -14.28 -20.15
CA ARG A 128 5.66 -15.20 -19.27
C ARG A 128 4.24 -14.68 -19.11
N HIS A 129 3.28 -15.57 -19.33
CA HIS A 129 1.86 -15.29 -19.21
C HIS A 129 1.58 -14.52 -17.92
N LEU A 130 0.75 -13.50 -18.06
CA LEU A 130 0.23 -12.65 -16.99
C LEU A 130 -0.34 -13.54 -15.89
N ILE A 131 0.42 -13.74 -14.83
CA ILE A 131 -0.13 -14.15 -13.54
C ILE A 131 0.03 -12.92 -12.66
N TYR A 132 -1.08 -12.21 -12.48
CA TYR A 132 -1.25 -11.37 -11.31
C TYR A 132 -1.23 -12.34 -10.12
N VAL A 133 -0.10 -12.38 -9.39
CA VAL A 133 -0.02 -12.93 -8.03
C VAL A 133 0.11 -11.76 -7.09
#